data_AF-A0A9D5C1M3-F1
#
_entry.id   AF-A0A9D5C1M3-F1
#
_cell.length_a   1.000
_cell.length_b   1.000
_cell.length_c   1.000
_cell.angle_alpha   90.00
_cell.angle_beta   90.00
_cell.angle_gamma   90.00
#
_symmetry.space_group_name_H-M   'P 1'
#
loop_
_entity.id
_entity.type
_entity.pdbx_description
1 polymer ?
#
loop_
_entity_poly.entity_id
_entity_poly.type
_entity_poly.pdbx_seq_one_letter_code
_entity_poly.pdbx_strand_id
1 'polypeptide(L)'
;MDSIFFLDAEARRCFLRDAGRALGCLYICLWSYIPLQPNCLACMDAWFHEDDASQPSTSTLSVPHRLFDTYKRSLCTIQDSCVPGLAFKTRFTFLLLEVSGSELISSASLQVQQQFYQEAGVKTVVFLGSNAGEAEIGMPTLSNV
;
A
#
# COMPACT_ATOMS: atom_id res chain seq x y z
N MET A 1 -13.19 4.45 8.78
CA MET A 1 -11.90 3.89 8.31
C MET A 1 -11.40 2.81 9.26
N ASP A 2 -11.31 3.07 10.57
CA ASP A 2 -10.79 2.10 11.55
C ASP A 2 -11.45 0.70 11.48
N SER A 3 -12.73 0.62 11.08
CA SER A 3 -13.48 -0.64 10.96
C SER A 3 -12.79 -1.72 10.12
N ILE A 4 -12.04 -1.36 9.07
CA ILE A 4 -11.36 -2.34 8.21
C ILE A 4 -10.27 -3.11 8.96
N PHE A 5 -9.61 -2.48 9.93
CA PHE A 5 -8.56 -3.09 10.75
C PHE A 5 -9.12 -4.07 11.78
N PHE A 6 -10.42 -3.99 12.09
CA PHE A 6 -11.09 -4.87 13.04
C PHE A 6 -11.85 -6.04 12.39
N LEU A 7 -11.87 -6.11 11.04
CA LEU A 7 -12.38 -7.28 10.33
C LEU A 7 -11.50 -8.50 10.62
N ASP A 8 -12.04 -9.70 10.48
CA ASP A 8 -11.21 -10.90 10.39
C ASP A 8 -10.39 -10.89 9.09
N ALA A 9 -9.36 -11.73 9.04
CA ALA A 9 -8.41 -11.72 7.92
C ALA A 9 -9.09 -12.02 6.56
N GLU A 10 -10.10 -12.88 6.54
CA GLU A 10 -10.75 -13.26 5.29
C GLU A 10 -11.71 -12.17 4.80
N ALA A 11 -12.54 -11.64 5.70
CA ALA A 11 -13.41 -10.51 5.40
C ALA A 11 -12.62 -9.27 4.96
N ARG A 12 -11.46 -9.03 5.60
CA ARG A 12 -10.56 -7.92 5.22
C ARG A 12 -10.00 -8.10 3.81
N ARG A 13 -9.52 -9.29 3.45
CA ARG A 13 -9.02 -9.56 2.08
C ARG A 13 -10.12 -9.44 1.03
N CYS A 14 -11.31 -9.99 1.31
CA CYS A 14 -12.45 -9.82 0.42
C CYS A 14 -12.79 -8.34 0.21
N PHE A 15 -12.85 -7.57 1.30
CA PHE A 15 -13.10 -6.13 1.23
C PHE A 15 -12.02 -5.40 0.41
N LEU A 16 -10.73 -5.68 0.66
CA LEU A 16 -9.63 -5.04 -0.06
C LEU A 16 -9.68 -5.32 -1.56
N ARG A 17 -9.97 -6.57 -1.95
CA ARG A 17 -10.15 -6.94 -3.35
C ARG A 17 -11.33 -6.20 -3.99
N ASP A 18 -12.47 -6.21 -3.33
CA ASP A 18 -13.69 -5.58 -3.88
C ASP A 18 -13.52 -4.05 -3.98
N ALA A 19 -12.89 -3.43 -2.97
CA ALA A 19 -12.52 -2.02 -2.98
C ALA A 19 -11.50 -1.71 -4.09
N GLY A 20 -10.48 -2.54 -4.24
CA GLY A 20 -9.45 -2.35 -5.25
C GLY A 20 -10.00 -2.37 -6.67
N ARG A 21 -10.89 -3.33 -6.95
CA ARG A 21 -11.63 -3.42 -8.21
C ARG A 21 -12.56 -2.23 -8.42
N ALA A 22 -13.29 -1.80 -7.40
CA ALA A 22 -14.21 -0.67 -7.49
C ALA A 22 -13.49 0.67 -7.73
N LEU A 23 -12.31 0.84 -7.12
CA LEU A 23 -11.48 2.04 -7.29
C LEU A 23 -10.66 2.02 -8.57
N GLY A 24 -10.48 0.86 -9.21
CA GLY A 24 -9.55 0.70 -10.32
C GLY A 24 -8.09 0.94 -9.91
N CYS A 25 -7.75 0.68 -8.66
CA CYS A 25 -6.40 0.89 -8.14
C CYS A 25 -5.48 -0.30 -8.46
N LEU A 26 -4.17 -0.08 -8.41
CA LEU A 26 -3.17 -1.12 -8.65
C LEU A 26 -2.98 -2.01 -7.42
N TYR A 27 -2.95 -1.41 -6.23
CA TYR A 27 -2.79 -2.13 -4.97
C TYR A 27 -3.41 -1.37 -3.80
N ILE A 28 -3.67 -2.11 -2.72
CA ILE A 28 -4.00 -1.56 -1.40
C ILE A 28 -3.15 -2.27 -0.35
N CYS A 29 -2.53 -1.51 0.56
CA CYS A 29 -1.86 -2.02 1.75
C CYS A 29 -2.50 -1.44 3.02
N LEU A 30 -2.64 -2.25 4.05
CA LEU A 30 -3.04 -1.81 5.38
C LEU A 30 -1.86 -1.94 6.32
N TRP A 31 -1.35 -0.82 6.80
CA TRP A 31 -0.23 -0.73 7.72
C TRP A 31 -0.76 -0.52 9.13
N SER A 32 -0.36 -1.37 10.07
CA SER A 32 -0.72 -1.20 11.47
C SER A 32 0.49 -1.32 12.38
N TYR A 33 0.37 -0.73 13.56
CA TYR A 33 1.42 -0.72 14.56
C TYR A 33 1.65 -2.11 15.14
N ILE A 34 2.91 -2.45 15.37
CA ILE A 34 3.30 -3.70 16.04
C ILE A 34 3.45 -3.42 17.54
N PRO A 35 2.63 -4.03 18.42
CA PRO A 35 2.67 -3.78 19.86
C PRO A 35 4.06 -3.93 20.49
N LEU A 36 4.90 -4.81 19.94
CA LEU A 36 6.24 -5.13 20.45
C LEU A 36 7.36 -4.22 19.91
N GLN A 37 7.08 -3.38 18.91
CA GLN A 37 8.08 -2.50 18.29
C GLN A 37 7.56 -1.08 18.16
N PRO A 38 7.79 -0.23 19.18
CA PRO A 38 7.42 1.16 19.08
C PRO A 38 8.16 1.83 17.94
N ASN A 39 7.36 2.46 17.06
CA ASN A 39 7.77 3.14 15.83
C ASN A 39 7.90 2.25 14.59
N CYS A 40 7.37 1.02 14.59
CA CYS A 40 7.31 0.18 13.39
C CYS A 40 5.86 -0.09 12.95
N LEU A 41 5.65 -0.05 11.65
CA LEU A 41 4.43 -0.53 10.98
C LEU A 41 4.73 -1.85 10.25
N ALA A 42 3.79 -2.78 10.33
CA ALA A 42 3.75 -3.98 9.50
C ALA A 42 2.50 -3.96 8.63
N CYS A 43 2.59 -4.60 7.47
CA CYS A 43 1.42 -4.82 6.64
C CYS A 43 0.54 -5.89 7.29
N MET A 44 -0.70 -5.52 7.59
CA MET A 44 -1.70 -6.41 8.17
C MET A 44 -2.40 -7.27 7.12
N ASP A 45 -2.79 -6.65 6.01
CA ASP A 45 -3.19 -7.32 4.78
C ASP A 45 -2.97 -6.38 3.60
N ALA A 46 -2.93 -6.96 2.41
CA ALA A 46 -2.75 -6.22 1.17
C ALA A 46 -3.43 -6.93 0.01
N TRP A 47 -3.72 -6.19 -1.05
CA TRP A 47 -4.23 -6.69 -2.32
C TRP A 47 -3.46 -6.04 -3.46
N PHE A 48 -3.13 -6.82 -4.49
CA PHE A 48 -2.54 -6.33 -5.73
C PHE A 48 -3.37 -6.82 -6.93
N HIS A 49 -3.62 -5.96 -7.91
CA HIS A 49 -4.51 -6.27 -9.03
C HIS A 49 -4.11 -7.51 -9.83
N GLU A 50 -2.81 -7.83 -9.90
CA GLU A 50 -2.33 -9.06 -10.56
C GLU A 50 -2.72 -10.34 -9.83
N ASP A 51 -3.09 -10.28 -8.54
CA ASP A 51 -3.59 -11.45 -7.77
C ASP A 51 -4.93 -11.96 -8.33
N ASP A 52 -5.68 -11.12 -9.04
CA ASP A 52 -6.96 -11.47 -9.66
C ASP A 52 -6.79 -12.07 -11.07
N ALA A 53 -5.62 -11.93 -11.68
CA ALA A 53 -5.33 -12.45 -13.01
C ALA A 53 -5.14 -13.98 -12.92
N SER A 54 -6.23 -14.72 -13.04
CA SER A 54 -6.25 -16.18 -13.13
C SER A 54 -5.54 -16.68 -14.40
N GLN A 55 -4.21 -16.70 -14.41
CA GLN A 55 -3.42 -17.39 -15.42
C GLN A 55 -2.94 -18.74 -14.87
N PRO A 56 -3.13 -19.86 -15.60
CA PRO A 56 -2.67 -21.16 -15.17
C PRO A 56 -1.16 -21.19 -15.03
N SER A 57 -0.72 -21.83 -13.96
CA SER A 57 0.65 -21.98 -13.46
C SER A 57 1.67 -22.44 -14.51
N THR A 58 2.27 -21.54 -15.28
CA THR A 58 3.59 -21.75 -15.92
C THR A 58 4.31 -20.42 -16.20
N SER A 59 4.57 -19.59 -15.18
CA SER A 59 5.57 -18.51 -15.32
C SER A 59 5.95 -17.96 -13.96
N THR A 60 7.24 -17.69 -13.79
CA THR A 60 7.83 -16.92 -12.70
C THR A 60 6.94 -15.71 -12.36
N LEU A 61 6.68 -15.45 -11.07
CA LEU A 61 6.01 -14.22 -10.64
C LEU A 61 6.63 -13.00 -11.34
N SER A 62 5.76 -12.08 -11.80
CA SER A 62 6.20 -10.83 -12.41
C SER A 62 7.12 -10.06 -11.45
N VAL A 63 7.98 -9.19 -12.00
CA VAL A 63 8.86 -8.34 -11.18
C VAL A 63 8.04 -7.48 -10.20
N PRO A 64 6.96 -6.79 -10.60
CA PRO A 64 6.08 -6.06 -9.70
C PRO A 64 5.51 -6.92 -8.58
N HIS A 65 5.05 -8.14 -8.91
CA HIS A 65 4.48 -9.05 -7.92
C HIS A 65 5.50 -9.45 -6.87
N ARG A 66 6.72 -9.84 -7.26
CA ARG A 66 7.81 -10.18 -6.33
C ARG A 66 8.21 -9.01 -5.42
N LEU A 67 8.25 -7.79 -5.99
CA LEU A 67 8.57 -6.58 -5.24
C LEU A 67 7.46 -6.27 -4.23
N PHE A 68 6.20 -6.36 -4.63
CA PHE A 68 5.05 -6.20 -3.75
C PHE A 68 5.06 -7.20 -2.60
N ASP A 69 5.33 -8.47 -2.93
CA ASP A 69 5.41 -9.55 -1.96
C ASP A 69 6.53 -9.33 -0.93
N THR A 70 7.64 -8.74 -1.36
CA THR A 70 8.75 -8.36 -0.48
C THR A 70 8.38 -7.13 0.35
N TYR A 71 7.76 -6.14 -0.27
CA TYR A 71 7.36 -4.89 0.37
C TYR A 71 6.34 -5.12 1.49
N LYS A 72 5.26 -5.88 1.25
CA LYS A 72 4.25 -6.17 2.28
C LYS A 72 4.79 -6.99 3.46
N ARG A 73 5.89 -7.74 3.28
CA ARG A 73 6.56 -8.48 4.37
C ARG A 73 7.62 -7.66 5.10
N SER A 74 7.88 -6.43 4.63
CA SER A 74 8.86 -5.53 5.24
C SER A 74 8.27 -4.83 6.46
N LEU A 75 9.17 -4.40 7.34
CA LEU A 75 8.85 -3.52 8.47
C LEU A 75 9.17 -2.08 8.07
N CYS A 76 8.20 -1.19 8.24
CA CYS A 76 8.38 0.23 7.94
C CYS A 76 8.59 1.00 9.25
N THR A 77 9.78 1.55 9.44
CA THR A 77 10.03 2.45 10.57
C THR A 77 9.35 3.78 10.31
N ILE A 78 8.53 4.23 11.27
CA ILE A 78 7.88 5.53 11.23
C ILE A 78 8.95 6.61 11.38
N GLN A 79 9.26 7.30 10.27
CA GLN A 79 10.19 8.42 10.23
C GLN A 79 9.45 9.69 9.85
N ASP A 80 9.98 10.84 10.27
CA ASP A 80 9.47 12.13 9.80
C ASP A 80 9.65 12.21 8.29
N SER A 81 8.59 12.61 7.57
CA SER A 81 8.50 12.73 6.11
C SER A 81 8.49 11.45 5.26
N CYS A 82 8.56 10.26 5.85
CA CYS A 82 8.54 9.01 5.09
C CYS A 82 7.18 8.30 5.12
N VAL A 83 6.85 7.64 4.01
CA VAL A 83 5.70 6.76 3.86
C VAL A 83 6.12 5.29 3.77
N PRO A 84 5.29 4.34 4.24
CA PRO A 84 4.07 4.55 5.02
C PRO A 84 4.37 5.03 6.45
N GLY A 85 3.41 5.70 7.08
CA GLY A 85 3.46 6.17 8.47
C GLY A 85 3.34 7.69 8.62
N LEU A 86 3.53 8.45 7.54
CA LEU A 86 3.39 9.91 7.57
C LEU A 86 1.95 10.35 7.87
N ALA A 87 0.94 9.80 7.19
CA ALA A 87 -0.46 10.16 7.39
C ALA A 87 -0.98 9.64 8.74
N PHE A 88 -0.52 8.47 9.17
CA PHE A 88 -0.77 7.92 10.50
C PHE A 88 -0.24 8.81 11.61
N LYS A 89 1.04 9.21 11.55
CA LYS A 89 1.69 10.03 12.59
C LYS A 89 1.05 11.42 12.71
N THR A 90 0.76 12.03 11.57
CA THR A 90 0.17 13.39 11.50
C THR A 90 -1.34 13.39 11.70
N ARG A 91 -1.98 12.22 11.76
CA ARG A 91 -3.44 12.02 11.82
C ARG A 91 -4.18 12.72 10.68
N PHE A 92 -3.55 12.82 9.50
CA PHE A 92 -4.26 13.29 8.32
C PHE A 92 -5.31 12.26 7.91
N THR A 93 -6.55 12.73 7.71
CA THR A 93 -7.62 11.88 7.17
C THR A 93 -7.27 11.39 5.76
N PHE A 94 -6.52 12.19 5.00
CA PHE A 94 -5.96 11.82 3.70
C PHE A 94 -4.68 12.61 3.39
N LEU A 95 -3.72 11.96 2.74
CA LEU A 95 -2.51 12.54 2.16
C LEU A 95 -2.37 11.95 0.75
N LEU A 96 -2.29 12.81 -0.26
CA LEU A 96 -2.14 12.40 -1.66
C LEU A 96 -0.75 12.80 -2.14
N LEU A 97 0.01 11.84 -2.65
CA LEU A 97 1.34 12.05 -3.22
C LEU A 97 1.36 11.58 -4.68
N GLU A 98 1.96 12.37 -5.57
CA GLU A 98 2.11 12.02 -6.99
C GLU A 98 3.56 11.67 -7.32
N VAL A 99 3.76 10.70 -8.22
CA VAL A 99 5.06 10.27 -8.76
C VAL A 99 5.61 11.27 -9.78
N SER A 100 4.75 12.07 -10.42
CA SER A 100 5.16 13.06 -11.42
C SER A 100 6.07 14.16 -10.84
N GLY A 101 6.00 14.39 -9.52
CA GLY A 101 7.01 15.09 -8.75
C GLY A 101 7.84 14.07 -7.97
N SER A 102 9.15 14.27 -7.86
CA SER A 102 10.09 13.40 -7.11
C SER A 102 9.69 13.08 -5.66
N GLU A 103 8.65 13.73 -5.14
CA GLU A 103 8.15 13.66 -3.77
C GLU A 103 7.79 12.24 -3.33
N LEU A 104 7.00 11.48 -4.11
CA LEU A 104 6.60 10.13 -3.70
C LEU A 104 7.80 9.16 -3.60
N ILE A 105 8.70 9.18 -4.58
CA ILE A 105 9.91 8.36 -4.55
C ILE A 105 10.84 8.80 -3.41
N SER A 106 10.99 10.11 -3.18
CA SER A 106 11.81 10.64 -2.09
C SER A 106 11.23 10.36 -0.69
N SER A 107 9.91 10.21 -0.59
CA SER A 107 9.20 9.92 0.66
C SER A 107 9.14 8.42 0.97
N ALA A 108 9.44 7.54 0.01
CA ALA A 108 9.40 6.10 0.24
C ALA A 108 10.52 5.65 1.18
N SER A 109 10.13 5.10 2.34
CA SER A 109 11.03 4.67 3.42
C SER A 109 11.94 3.50 3.04
N LEU A 110 11.54 2.69 2.06
CA LEU A 110 12.24 1.47 1.67
C LEU A 110 12.62 1.47 0.19
N GLN A 111 13.80 0.95 -0.14
CA GLN A 111 14.22 0.79 -1.54
C GLN A 111 13.27 -0.14 -2.32
N VAL A 112 12.75 -1.19 -1.69
CA VAL A 112 11.81 -2.13 -2.33
C VAL A 112 10.47 -1.47 -2.66
N GLN A 113 10.03 -0.51 -1.83
CA GLN A 113 8.83 0.29 -2.08
C GLN A 113 9.03 1.18 -3.31
N GLN A 114 10.18 1.85 -3.43
CA GLN A 114 10.53 2.68 -4.59
C GLN A 114 10.55 1.86 -5.88
N GLN A 115 11.20 0.70 -5.85
CA GLN A 115 11.25 -0.22 -6.99
C GLN A 115 9.86 -0.73 -7.37
N PHE A 116 9.06 -1.12 -6.37
CA PHE A 116 7.68 -1.55 -6.60
C PHE A 116 6.86 -0.46 -7.30
N TYR A 117 6.92 0.79 -6.83
CA TYR A 117 6.17 1.89 -7.45
C TYR A 117 6.55 2.09 -8.92
N GLN A 118 7.84 1.99 -9.24
CA GLN A 118 8.33 2.13 -10.61
C GLN A 118 7.87 0.98 -11.52
N GLU A 119 8.10 -0.26 -11.09
CA GLU A 119 7.82 -1.46 -11.88
C GLU A 119 6.32 -1.74 -12.03
N ALA A 120 5.53 -1.46 -10.99
CA ALA A 120 4.07 -1.61 -11.04
C ALA A 120 3.37 -0.44 -11.76
N GLY A 121 4.10 0.59 -12.19
CA GLY A 121 3.54 1.74 -12.89
C GLY A 121 2.65 2.63 -11.99
N VAL A 122 2.92 2.65 -10.68
CA VAL A 122 2.21 3.51 -9.72
C VAL A 122 2.50 4.97 -10.07
N LYS A 123 1.47 5.81 -10.10
CA LYS A 123 1.59 7.24 -10.41
C LYS A 123 1.10 8.15 -9.30
N THR A 124 0.12 7.69 -8.54
CA THR A 124 -0.39 8.43 -7.40
C THR A 124 -0.59 7.45 -6.27
N VAL A 125 -0.26 7.86 -5.04
CA VAL A 125 -0.55 7.07 -3.85
C VAL A 125 -1.33 7.93 -2.89
N VAL A 126 -2.43 7.37 -2.40
CA VAL A 126 -3.26 7.97 -1.36
C VAL A 126 -2.99 7.23 -0.06
N PHE A 127 -2.60 7.98 0.97
CA PHE A 127 -2.44 7.50 2.33
C PHE A 127 -3.59 8.02 3.18
N LEU A 128 -4.24 7.13 3.90
CA LEU A 128 -5.39 7.41 4.74
C LEU A 128 -5.04 7.00 6.18
N GLY A 129 -4.75 7.98 7.03
CA GLY A 129 -4.41 7.76 8.43
C GLY A 129 -5.64 7.55 9.31
N SER A 130 -5.51 6.68 10.30
CA SER A 130 -6.56 6.36 11.27
C SER A 130 -5.97 6.03 12.65
N ASN A 131 -6.81 5.74 13.65
CA ASN A 131 -6.30 5.34 14.97
C ASN A 131 -5.73 3.92 14.95
N ALA A 132 -6.25 3.06 14.07
CA ALA A 132 -5.83 1.67 13.95
C ALA A 132 -4.61 1.48 13.03
N GLY A 133 -4.31 2.44 12.15
CA GLY A 133 -3.23 2.33 11.19
C GLY A 133 -3.35 3.27 10.00
N GLU A 134 -2.67 2.95 8.91
CA GLU A 134 -2.66 3.68 7.65
C GLU A 134 -3.12 2.77 6.51
N ALA A 135 -4.05 3.22 5.68
CA ALA A 135 -4.33 2.58 4.41
C ALA A 135 -3.58 3.29 3.29
N GLU A 136 -2.89 2.53 2.45
CA GLU A 136 -2.12 3.00 1.32
C GLU A 136 -2.73 2.45 0.04
N ILE A 137 -3.07 3.32 -0.91
CA ILE A 137 -3.77 2.98 -2.14
C ILE A 137 -2.99 3.54 -3.31
N GLY A 138 -2.42 2.66 -4.14
CA GLY A 138 -1.69 3.06 -5.34
C GLY A 138 -2.57 3.05 -6.58
N MET A 139 -2.61 4.16 -7.28
CA MET A 139 -3.37 4.35 -8.51
C MET A 139 -2.45 4.36 -9.73
N PRO A 140 -2.92 3.84 -10.88
CA PRO A 140 -2.28 4.11 -12.16
C PRO A 140 -2.48 5.60 -12.53
N THR A 141 -1.91 6.05 -13.64
CA THR A 141 -2.21 7.41 -14.15
C THR A 141 -3.72 7.64 -14.17
N LEU A 142 -4.21 8.72 -13.56
CA LEU A 142 -5.57 9.18 -13.77
C LEU A 142 -5.73 9.42 -15.26
N SER A 143 -6.42 8.50 -15.94
CA SER A 143 -6.85 8.73 -17.30
C SER A 143 -7.90 9.82 -17.20
N ASN A 144 -7.55 11.04 -17.62
CA ASN A 144 -8.53 12.07 -17.86
C ASN A 144 -9.49 11.51 -18.91
N VAL A 145 -10.67 11.08 -18.46
CA VAL A 145 -11.80 10.78 -19.34
C VAL A 145 -12.32 12.10 -19.90
#